data_AF-A0A067RK27-F1
#
_entry.id   AF-A0A067RK27-F1
#
_cell.length_a   1.000
_cell.length_b   1.000
_cell.length_c   1.000
_cell.angle_alpha   90.00
_cell.angle_beta   90.00
_cell.angle_gamma   90.00
#
_symmetry.space_group_name_H-M   'P 1'
#
loop_
_entity.id
_entity.type
_entity.pdbx_description
1 polymer ?
#
loop_
_entity_poly.entity_id
_entity_poly.type
_entity_poly.pdbx_seq_one_letter_code
_entity_poly.pdbx_strand_id
1 'polypeptide(L)'
;MVTELGDPLDTVRLLQLSWEDRLRLALGISQILHHLAHSPLGSLSMNDFRRQQFVLVGGTLKLSDVDDLGVGEPACETDADCVIGGDSTPEKDENNINDANTTEGLSCVDSWCVGHNERLNIWHAGQHFIRLFLPLSAPASLEPHIQELLAAYARPAAGGWNSARILGATQRLVARFVSGDYMVEPSTKHSSTSGNAPRSIPTNLSIADE
;
A
#
# COMPACT_ATOMS: atom_id res chain seq x y z
N MET A 1 -9.57 -26.86 20.35
CA MET A 1 -9.98 -25.54 19.83
C MET A 1 -9.51 -24.50 20.83
N VAL A 2 -8.62 -23.59 20.43
CA VAL A 2 -8.19 -22.46 21.26
C VAL A 2 -8.92 -21.25 20.72
N THR A 3 -9.70 -20.58 21.57
CA THR A 3 -10.46 -19.38 21.21
C THR A 3 -9.88 -18.19 21.93
N GLU A 4 -9.70 -17.09 21.22
CA GLU A 4 -9.22 -15.82 21.76
C GLU A 4 -10.21 -14.73 21.37
N LEU A 5 -10.59 -13.88 22.33
CA LEU A 5 -11.54 -12.80 22.09
C LEU A 5 -10.79 -11.57 21.56
N GLY A 6 -11.24 -11.02 20.43
CA GLY A 6 -10.68 -9.82 19.83
C GLY A 6 -11.74 -8.76 19.54
N ASP A 7 -11.28 -7.52 19.37
CA ASP A 7 -12.12 -6.39 19.02
C ASP A 7 -12.29 -6.32 17.48
N PRO A 8 -13.51 -6.26 16.94
CA PRO A 8 -13.73 -6.11 15.51
C PRO A 8 -13.16 -4.80 14.96
N LEU A 9 -12.64 -4.84 13.73
CA LEU A 9 -12.13 -3.66 13.07
C LEU A 9 -13.18 -3.04 12.13
N ASP A 10 -13.87 -2.00 12.60
CA ASP A 10 -14.78 -1.22 11.76
C ASP A 10 -14.16 0.12 11.29
N THR A 11 -14.87 0.81 10.39
CA THR A 11 -14.42 2.08 9.82
C THR A 11 -14.29 3.18 10.88
N VAL A 12 -15.21 3.25 11.85
CA VAL A 12 -15.19 4.28 12.89
C VAL A 12 -13.97 4.07 13.79
N ARG A 13 -13.73 2.83 14.20
CA ARG A 13 -12.57 2.44 15.01
C ARG A 13 -11.28 2.80 14.30
N LEU A 14 -11.13 2.46 13.01
CA LEU A 14 -9.97 2.81 12.21
C LEU A 14 -9.67 4.32 12.19
N LEU A 15 -10.71 5.14 12.05
CA LEU A 15 -10.58 6.60 12.03
C LEU A 15 -10.25 7.19 13.41
N GLN A 16 -10.51 6.47 14.50
CA GLN A 16 -10.17 6.88 15.86
C GLN A 16 -8.78 6.44 16.30
N LEU A 17 -8.16 5.47 15.61
CA LEU A 17 -6.79 5.04 15.91
C LEU A 17 -5.79 6.16 15.69
N SER A 18 -4.75 6.18 16.54
CA SER A 18 -3.57 7.01 16.31
C SER A 18 -2.90 6.61 14.98
N TRP A 19 -2.11 7.51 14.40
CA TRP A 19 -1.36 7.15 13.19
C TRP A 19 -0.37 6.01 13.45
N GLU A 20 0.21 5.94 14.65
CA GLU A 20 1.08 4.84 15.06
C GLU A 20 0.33 3.50 15.08
N ASP A 21 -0.88 3.45 15.63
CA ASP A 21 -1.70 2.22 15.63
C ASP A 21 -2.08 1.79 14.22
N ARG A 22 -2.40 2.75 13.35
CA ARG A 22 -2.64 2.48 11.92
C ARG A 22 -1.40 1.94 11.22
N LEU A 23 -0.22 2.44 11.56
CA LEU A 23 1.04 1.91 11.05
C LEU A 23 1.29 0.47 11.55
N ARG A 24 0.97 0.16 12.81
CA ARG A 24 1.00 -1.22 13.33
C ARG A 24 0.02 -2.14 12.60
N LEU A 25 -1.18 -1.65 12.29
CA LEU A 25 -2.14 -2.38 11.45
C LEU A 25 -1.58 -2.66 10.05
N ALA A 26 -0.98 -1.67 9.39
CA ALA A 26 -0.36 -1.86 8.08
C ALA A 26 0.73 -2.94 8.12
N LEU A 27 1.54 -2.98 9.19
CA LEU A 27 2.53 -4.04 9.39
C LEU A 27 1.85 -5.40 9.56
N GLY A 28 0.83 -5.51 10.41
CA GLY A 28 0.08 -6.76 10.61
C GLY A 28 -0.54 -7.29 9.31
N ILE A 29 -1.12 -6.40 8.50
CA ILE A 29 -1.66 -6.75 7.16
C ILE A 29 -0.54 -7.31 6.28
N SER A 30 0.61 -6.63 6.20
CA SER A 30 1.73 -7.09 5.37
C SER A 30 2.27 -8.46 5.80
N GLN A 31 2.25 -8.76 7.10
CA GLN A 31 2.64 -10.05 7.66
C GLN A 31 1.64 -11.15 7.31
N ILE A 32 0.33 -10.87 7.41
CA ILE A 32 -0.73 -11.80 7.00
C ILE A 32 -0.63 -12.09 5.51
N LEU A 33 -0.48 -11.06 4.66
CA LEU A 33 -0.29 -11.23 3.22
C LEU A 33 0.90 -12.13 2.89
N HIS A 34 2.02 -11.91 3.58
CA HIS A 34 3.20 -12.74 3.40
C HIS A 34 2.99 -14.19 3.86
N HIS A 35 2.26 -14.39 4.96
CA HIS A 35 1.92 -15.72 5.46
C HIS A 35 0.99 -16.47 4.50
N LEU A 36 -0.04 -15.81 3.95
CA LEU A 36 -0.97 -16.41 2.97
C LEU A 36 -0.23 -16.86 1.71
N ALA A 37 0.71 -16.04 1.21
CA ALA A 37 1.49 -16.36 0.01
C ALA A 37 2.49 -17.52 0.22
N HIS A 38 2.95 -17.77 1.45
CA HIS A 38 3.96 -18.78 1.78
C HIS A 38 3.42 -19.86 2.74
N SER A 39 2.11 -20.10 2.70
CA SER A 39 1.47 -21.11 3.53
C SER A 39 1.98 -22.51 3.17
N PRO A 40 2.13 -23.42 4.14
CA PRO A 40 2.49 -24.81 3.87
C PRO A 40 1.45 -25.57 3.04
N LEU A 41 0.23 -25.04 2.91
CA LEU A 41 -0.82 -25.59 2.06
C LEU A 41 -0.73 -25.13 0.59
N GLY A 42 0.22 -24.24 0.27
CA GLY A 42 0.31 -23.55 -1.02
C GLY A 42 -0.18 -22.11 -0.94
N SER A 43 -0.08 -21.38 -2.05
CA SER A 43 -0.50 -19.99 -2.17
C SER A 43 -2.00 -19.85 -1.89
N LEU A 44 -2.38 -19.06 -0.88
CA LEU A 44 -3.77 -18.91 -0.46
C LEU A 44 -4.40 -17.64 -1.02
N SER A 45 -5.58 -17.74 -1.62
CA SER A 45 -6.43 -16.58 -1.91
C SER A 45 -7.40 -16.34 -0.77
N MET A 46 -7.67 -15.08 -0.47
CA MET A 46 -8.71 -14.69 0.46
C MET A 46 -9.82 -13.99 -0.30
N ASN A 47 -10.91 -14.71 -0.54
CA ASN A 47 -12.03 -14.23 -1.36
C ASN A 47 -12.79 -13.09 -0.68
N ASP A 48 -12.83 -13.08 0.65
CA ASP A 48 -13.43 -12.02 1.43
C ASP A 48 -12.38 -11.29 2.29
N PHE A 49 -11.66 -10.33 1.70
CA PHE A 49 -10.69 -9.51 2.45
C PHE A 49 -11.34 -8.33 3.19
N ARG A 50 -12.65 -8.36 3.48
CA ARG A 50 -13.30 -7.24 4.17
C ARG A 50 -12.79 -7.13 5.61
N ARG A 51 -12.84 -5.92 6.16
CA ARG A 51 -12.33 -5.62 7.51
C ARG A 51 -12.97 -6.46 8.62
N GLN A 52 -14.22 -6.86 8.41
CA GLN A 52 -14.98 -7.71 9.33
C GLN A 52 -14.33 -9.09 9.55
N GLN A 53 -13.47 -9.55 8.62
CA GLN A 53 -12.74 -10.79 8.76
C GLN A 53 -11.50 -10.69 9.66
N PHE A 54 -11.29 -9.53 10.26
CA PHE A 54 -10.14 -9.25 11.10
C PHE A 54 -10.55 -8.72 12.47
N VAL A 55 -9.78 -9.12 13.47
CA VAL A 55 -9.91 -8.68 14.86
C VAL A 55 -8.58 -8.20 15.39
N LEU A 56 -8.63 -7.27 16.33
CA LEU A 56 -7.48 -6.88 17.13
C LEU A 56 -7.46 -7.67 18.42
N VAL A 57 -6.35 -8.35 18.70
CA VAL A 57 -6.10 -8.95 20.01
C VAL A 57 -4.83 -8.38 20.60
N GLY A 58 -4.94 -7.65 21.71
CA GLY A 58 -3.80 -6.97 22.34
C GLY A 58 -3.05 -6.04 21.39
N GLY A 59 -3.77 -5.39 20.46
CA GLY A 59 -3.19 -4.52 19.43
C GLY A 59 -2.56 -5.25 18.23
N THR A 60 -2.62 -6.59 18.21
CA THR A 60 -2.15 -7.41 17.08
C THR A 60 -3.33 -7.73 16.17
N LEU A 61 -3.19 -7.45 14.87
CA LEU A 61 -4.19 -7.82 13.88
C LEU A 61 -4.16 -9.33 13.64
N LYS A 62 -5.33 -9.97 13.68
CA LYS A 62 -5.50 -11.39 13.41
C LYS A 62 -6.67 -11.61 12.46
N LEU A 63 -6.56 -12.67 11.69
CA LEU A 63 -7.65 -13.14 10.85
C LEU A 63 -8.60 -13.99 11.70
N SER A 64 -9.88 -13.61 11.76
CA SER A 64 -10.90 -14.31 12.53
C SER A 64 -11.66 -15.35 11.72
N ASP A 65 -11.76 -15.14 10.40
CA ASP A 65 -12.50 -16.02 9.50
C ASP A 65 -11.59 -16.58 8.40
N VAL A 66 -11.64 -17.89 8.20
CA VAL A 66 -10.70 -18.65 7.36
C VAL A 66 -11.39 -19.69 6.48
N ASP A 67 -12.72 -19.81 6.55
CA ASP A 67 -13.48 -20.78 5.76
C ASP A 67 -13.58 -20.39 4.27
N ASP A 68 -13.47 -19.10 3.96
CA ASP A 68 -13.48 -18.55 2.59
C ASP A 68 -12.10 -18.51 1.90
N LEU A 69 -11.10 -19.23 2.43
CA LEU A 69 -9.76 -19.29 1.82
C LEU A 69 -9.71 -20.28 0.65
N GLY A 70 -9.24 -19.81 -0.50
CA GLY A 70 -8.89 -20.66 -1.64
C GLY A 70 -7.44 -21.15 -1.54
N VAL A 71 -7.19 -22.37 -2.02
CA VAL A 71 -5.85 -23.00 -2.00
C VAL A 71 -5.35 -23.23 -3.42
N GLY A 72 -4.13 -22.77 -3.69
CA GLY A 72 -3.47 -22.95 -4.98
C GLY A 72 -3.80 -21.83 -5.96
N GLU A 73 -2.89 -21.59 -6.90
CA GLU A 73 -3.10 -20.59 -7.96
C GLU A 73 -4.27 -20.99 -8.87
N PRO A 74 -4.98 -20.03 -9.49
CA PRO A 74 -6.02 -20.36 -10.45
C PRO A 74 -5.43 -20.92 -11.75
N ALA A 75 -6.19 -21.80 -12.39
CA ALA A 75 -5.84 -22.33 -13.71
C ALA A 75 -6.03 -21.28 -14.81
N CYS A 76 -5.27 -21.39 -15.89
CA CYS A 76 -5.35 -20.50 -17.05
C CYS A 76 -5.00 -21.22 -18.35
N GLU A 77 -5.47 -20.65 -19.46
CA GLU A 77 -5.04 -21.01 -20.82
C GLU A 77 -4.09 -19.94 -21.40
N THR A 78 -4.29 -18.68 -21.01
CA THR A 78 -3.51 -17.53 -21.49
C THR A 78 -3.25 -16.52 -20.37
N ASP A 79 -2.28 -15.62 -20.58
CA ASP A 79 -2.00 -14.51 -19.66
C ASP A 79 -3.23 -13.63 -19.39
N ALA A 80 -4.19 -13.59 -20.32
CA ALA A 80 -5.43 -12.82 -20.18
C ALA A 80 -6.37 -13.38 -19.11
N ASP A 81 -6.21 -14.64 -18.70
CA ASP A 81 -7.01 -15.25 -17.64
C ASP A 81 -6.51 -14.83 -16.24
N CYS A 82 -5.30 -14.29 -16.13
CA CYS A 82 -4.63 -13.96 -14.88
C CYS A 82 -4.90 -12.51 -14.42
N VAL A 83 -6.17 -12.11 -14.39
CA VAL A 83 -6.62 -10.75 -14.06
C VAL A 83 -6.66 -10.53 -12.53
N ILE A 84 -6.21 -9.37 -12.06
CA ILE A 84 -6.32 -8.90 -10.66
C ILE A 84 -7.25 -7.70 -10.59
N GLY A 85 -8.32 -7.77 -9.79
CA GLY A 85 -9.22 -6.63 -9.54
C GLY A 85 -10.34 -6.43 -10.56
N GLY A 86 -10.54 -7.41 -11.45
CA GLY A 86 -11.82 -7.62 -12.15
C GLY A 86 -12.57 -8.77 -11.49
N ASP A 87 -13.90 -8.71 -11.44
CA ASP A 87 -14.72 -9.83 -11.00
C ASP A 87 -14.39 -11.03 -11.89
N SER A 88 -13.80 -12.08 -11.32
CA SER A 88 -13.42 -13.30 -12.05
C SER A 88 -14.61 -14.23 -12.29
N THR A 89 -15.83 -13.76 -12.00
CA THR A 89 -17.05 -14.43 -12.43
C THR A 89 -17.26 -14.27 -13.94
N PRO A 90 -17.72 -15.31 -14.65
CA PRO A 90 -18.12 -15.19 -16.06
C PRO A 90 -19.33 -14.26 -16.26
N GLU A 91 -19.96 -13.79 -15.18
CA GLU A 91 -20.87 -12.65 -15.21
C GLU A 91 -20.05 -11.37 -15.27
N LYS A 92 -19.86 -10.90 -16.50
CA LYS A 92 -19.38 -9.55 -16.82
C LYS A 92 -20.22 -8.54 -16.05
N ASP A 93 -19.65 -7.91 -15.04
CA ASP A 93 -20.20 -6.66 -14.54
C ASP A 93 -20.01 -5.60 -15.64
N GLU A 94 -21.04 -5.43 -16.48
CA GLU A 94 -21.04 -4.55 -17.66
C GLU A 94 -20.78 -3.07 -17.32
N ASN A 95 -20.75 -2.73 -16.02
CA ASN A 95 -20.52 -1.38 -15.53
C ASN A 95 -19.06 -1.09 -15.15
N ASN A 96 -18.16 -2.08 -15.23
CA ASN A 96 -16.73 -1.90 -14.92
C ASN A 96 -15.80 -2.32 -16.08
N ILE A 97 -16.34 -2.25 -17.29
CA ILE A 97 -15.57 -2.32 -18.53
C ILE A 97 -14.71 -1.06 -18.57
N ASN A 98 -13.42 -1.12 -18.20
CA ASN A 98 -12.31 -0.32 -18.80
C ASN A 98 -10.97 -0.33 -18.03
N ASP A 99 -10.79 -1.04 -16.91
CA ASP A 99 -9.45 -1.16 -16.33
C ASP A 99 -8.63 -2.28 -17.02
N ALA A 100 -8.25 -2.03 -18.27
CA ALA A 100 -7.34 -2.86 -19.09
C ALA A 100 -5.92 -3.01 -18.50
N ASN A 101 -5.69 -2.54 -17.27
CA ASN A 101 -4.43 -2.55 -16.52
C ASN A 101 -4.43 -3.60 -15.39
N THR A 102 -5.43 -4.47 -15.35
CA THR A 102 -5.62 -5.48 -14.28
C THR A 102 -4.89 -6.80 -14.55
N THR A 103 -4.44 -7.04 -15.79
CA THR A 103 -3.65 -8.22 -16.21
C THR A 103 -2.14 -7.96 -16.31
N GLU A 104 -1.71 -6.70 -16.31
CA GLU A 104 -0.31 -6.36 -16.56
C GLU A 104 0.57 -6.87 -15.41
N GLY A 105 1.53 -7.75 -15.72
CA GLY A 105 2.53 -8.26 -14.78
C GLY A 105 2.27 -9.67 -14.21
N LEU A 106 1.27 -10.40 -14.73
CA LEU A 106 1.07 -11.83 -14.47
C LEU A 106 1.15 -12.65 -15.77
N SER A 107 1.60 -13.89 -15.65
CA SER A 107 1.74 -14.82 -16.78
C SER A 107 1.14 -16.17 -16.44
N CYS A 108 0.53 -16.79 -17.44
CA CYS A 108 0.08 -18.17 -17.41
C CYS A 108 1.26 -19.09 -17.71
N VAL A 109 1.68 -19.87 -16.72
CA VAL A 109 2.81 -20.79 -16.83
C VAL A 109 2.34 -22.18 -16.44
N ASP A 110 2.56 -23.16 -17.30
CA ASP A 110 2.14 -24.55 -17.10
C ASP A 110 0.65 -24.70 -16.72
N SER A 111 -0.22 -23.86 -17.32
CA SER A 111 -1.66 -23.75 -17.04
C SER A 111 -2.03 -23.16 -15.67
N TRP A 112 -1.13 -22.41 -15.04
CA TRP A 112 -1.37 -21.73 -13.76
C TRP A 112 -0.99 -20.26 -13.79
N CYS A 113 -1.81 -19.40 -13.18
CA CYS A 113 -1.48 -17.99 -12.99
C CYS A 113 -0.50 -17.81 -11.83
N VAL A 114 0.80 -17.92 -12.11
CA VAL A 114 1.83 -17.95 -11.06
C VAL A 114 1.87 -16.64 -10.25
N GLY A 115 1.60 -16.75 -8.95
CA GLY A 115 1.62 -15.62 -8.01
C GLY A 115 0.38 -14.72 -8.07
N HIS A 116 -0.71 -15.19 -8.67
CA HIS A 116 -1.98 -14.47 -8.76
C HIS A 116 -2.59 -14.22 -7.39
N ASN A 117 -2.76 -15.27 -6.58
CA ASN A 117 -3.40 -15.17 -5.26
C ASN A 117 -2.70 -14.14 -4.36
N GLU A 118 -1.37 -14.12 -4.38
CA GLU A 118 -0.56 -13.16 -3.64
C GLU A 118 -0.89 -11.70 -4.05
N ARG A 119 -0.94 -11.42 -5.36
CA ARG A 119 -1.23 -10.07 -5.88
C ARG A 119 -2.69 -9.69 -5.69
N LEU A 120 -3.59 -10.66 -5.75
CA LEU A 120 -5.02 -10.47 -5.49
C LEU A 120 -5.24 -10.03 -4.04
N ASN A 121 -4.65 -10.75 -3.09
CA ASN A 121 -4.72 -10.42 -1.68
C ASN A 121 -4.10 -9.04 -1.39
N ILE A 122 -2.95 -8.72 -2.01
CA ILE A 122 -2.35 -7.38 -1.88
C ILE A 122 -3.32 -6.32 -2.39
N TRP A 123 -3.90 -6.49 -3.58
CA TRP A 123 -4.84 -5.53 -4.14
C TRP A 123 -6.06 -5.32 -3.22
N HIS A 124 -6.68 -6.40 -2.74
CA HIS A 124 -7.80 -6.33 -1.81
C HIS A 124 -7.45 -5.64 -0.49
N ALA A 125 -6.30 -5.96 0.11
CA ALA A 125 -5.80 -5.26 1.30
C ALA A 125 -5.63 -3.76 1.04
N GLY A 126 -5.20 -3.39 -0.17
CA GLY A 126 -5.16 -2.00 -0.63
C GLY A 126 -6.53 -1.32 -0.56
N GLN A 127 -7.55 -1.96 -1.15
CA GLN A 127 -8.92 -1.42 -1.21
C GLN A 127 -9.59 -1.33 0.17
N HIS A 128 -9.45 -2.36 0.99
CA HIS A 128 -10.20 -2.48 2.24
C HIS A 128 -9.48 -1.88 3.46
N PHE A 129 -8.18 -1.62 3.38
CA PHE A 129 -7.39 -1.17 4.52
C PHE A 129 -6.47 0.00 4.16
N ILE A 130 -5.42 -0.27 3.40
CA ILE A 130 -4.24 0.60 3.35
C ILE A 130 -4.58 1.98 2.79
N ARG A 131 -5.37 2.05 1.71
CA ARG A 131 -5.79 3.32 1.09
C ARG A 131 -6.65 4.17 2.02
N LEU A 132 -7.39 3.54 2.93
CA LEU A 132 -8.38 4.21 3.76
C LEU A 132 -7.78 4.91 4.97
N PHE A 133 -6.74 4.33 5.59
CA PHE A 133 -6.25 4.84 6.87
C PHE A 133 -4.79 5.30 6.86
N LEU A 134 -3.91 4.71 6.05
CA LEU A 134 -2.46 4.93 6.18
C LEU A 134 -2.05 6.39 5.90
N PRO A 135 -2.57 7.07 4.86
CA PRO A 135 -2.23 8.47 4.61
C PRO A 135 -2.90 9.47 5.58
N LEU A 136 -3.95 9.08 6.31
CA LEU A 136 -4.70 10.00 7.16
C LEU A 136 -3.85 10.45 8.36
N SER A 137 -3.55 11.75 8.42
CA SER A 137 -2.76 12.38 9.50
C SER A 137 -1.33 11.83 9.63
N ALA A 138 -0.76 11.34 8.52
CA ALA A 138 0.62 10.88 8.50
C ALA A 138 1.64 12.02 8.64
N PRO A 139 2.81 11.76 9.25
CA PRO A 139 3.92 12.72 9.22
C PRO A 139 4.37 13.03 7.78
N ALA A 140 4.49 14.31 7.44
CA ALA A 140 4.79 14.75 6.06
C ALA A 140 6.09 14.18 5.50
N SER A 141 7.13 14.03 6.32
CA SER A 141 8.41 13.43 5.93
C SER A 141 8.31 11.94 5.55
N LEU A 142 7.26 11.23 5.97
CA LEU A 142 7.01 9.84 5.60
C LEU A 142 6.14 9.71 4.34
N GLU A 143 5.58 10.80 3.84
CA GLU A 143 4.70 10.81 2.67
C GLU A 143 5.28 10.05 1.46
N PRO A 144 6.56 10.22 1.06
CA PRO A 144 7.09 9.51 -0.11
C PRO A 144 7.03 7.98 0.04
N HIS A 145 7.26 7.46 1.25
CA HIS A 145 7.21 6.03 1.55
C HIS A 145 5.78 5.52 1.62
N ILE A 146 4.86 6.35 2.11
CA ILE A 146 3.42 6.04 2.10
C ILE A 146 2.91 5.98 0.66
N GLN A 147 3.30 6.92 -0.20
CA GLN A 147 2.91 6.91 -1.61
C GLN A 147 3.49 5.72 -2.37
N GLU A 148 4.72 5.28 -2.07
CA GLU A 148 5.28 4.03 -2.60
C GLU A 148 4.37 2.84 -2.25
N LEU A 149 3.98 2.71 -0.97
CA LEU A 149 3.07 1.65 -0.54
C LEU A 149 1.70 1.77 -1.21
N LEU A 150 1.10 2.96 -1.25
CA LEU A 150 -0.20 3.17 -1.89
C LEU A 150 -0.18 2.77 -3.37
N ALA A 151 0.89 3.12 -4.09
CA ALA A 151 1.07 2.69 -5.47
C ALA A 151 1.24 1.17 -5.59
N ALA A 152 2.02 0.55 -4.68
CA ALA A 152 2.24 -0.89 -4.65
C ALA A 152 0.94 -1.68 -4.40
N TYR A 153 0.12 -1.23 -3.45
CA TYR A 153 -1.17 -1.82 -3.13
C TYR A 153 -2.23 -1.58 -4.22
N ALA A 154 -2.12 -0.49 -4.98
CA ALA A 154 -3.07 -0.19 -6.07
C ALA A 154 -2.82 -1.04 -7.32
N ARG A 155 -1.55 -1.31 -7.67
CA ARG A 155 -1.18 -2.05 -8.88
C ARG A 155 -0.03 -3.04 -8.60
N PRO A 156 -0.29 -4.11 -7.83
CA PRO A 156 0.77 -5.00 -7.39
C PRO A 156 1.40 -5.79 -8.53
N ALA A 157 0.60 -6.30 -9.48
CA ALA A 157 1.09 -7.05 -10.63
C ALA A 157 2.01 -6.19 -11.53
N ALA A 158 1.51 -5.05 -12.01
CA ALA A 158 2.26 -4.17 -12.91
C ALA A 158 3.55 -3.61 -12.28
N GLY A 159 3.55 -3.35 -10.97
CA GLY A 159 4.75 -2.90 -10.25
C GLY A 159 5.71 -4.02 -9.83
N GLY A 160 5.40 -5.27 -10.16
CA GLY A 160 6.16 -6.46 -9.75
C GLY A 160 6.22 -6.64 -8.23
N TRP A 161 5.20 -6.14 -7.51
CA TRP A 161 5.12 -6.23 -6.06
C TRP A 161 4.58 -7.59 -5.64
N ASN A 162 5.34 -8.25 -4.76
CA ASN A 162 4.93 -9.46 -4.06
C ASN A 162 4.86 -9.16 -2.55
N SER A 163 4.35 -10.11 -1.78
CA SER A 163 4.15 -9.97 -0.34
C SER A 163 5.45 -9.68 0.41
N ALA A 164 6.56 -10.27 -0.03
CA ALA A 164 7.88 -10.02 0.55
C ALA A 164 8.34 -8.56 0.36
N ARG A 165 8.15 -8.00 -0.84
CA ARG A 165 8.47 -6.59 -1.12
C ARG A 165 7.56 -5.64 -0.36
N ILE A 166 6.26 -5.97 -0.25
CA ILE A 166 5.29 -5.21 0.56
C ILE A 166 5.71 -5.21 2.03
N LEU A 167 5.96 -6.39 2.62
CA LEU A 167 6.41 -6.54 4.00
C LEU A 167 7.70 -5.75 4.24
N GLY A 168 8.69 -5.88 3.36
CA GLY A 168 9.95 -5.14 3.47
C GLY A 168 9.76 -3.63 3.40
N ALA A 169 8.90 -3.13 2.51
CA ALA A 169 8.58 -1.70 2.41
C ALA A 169 7.86 -1.18 3.66
N THR A 170 6.90 -1.94 4.19
CA THR A 170 6.19 -1.59 5.43
C THR A 170 7.13 -1.61 6.63
N GLN A 171 8.03 -2.60 6.74
CA GLN A 171 9.05 -2.65 7.79
C GLN A 171 10.00 -1.45 7.75
N ARG A 172 10.41 -1.00 6.55
CA ARG A 172 11.22 0.22 6.40
C ARG A 172 10.47 1.46 6.87
N LEU A 173 9.18 1.60 6.53
CA LEU A 173 8.34 2.70 7.01
C LEU A 173 8.24 2.68 8.54
N VAL A 174 8.01 1.51 9.14
CA VAL A 174 8.00 1.32 10.61
C VAL A 174 9.33 1.72 11.23
N ALA A 175 10.46 1.26 10.67
CA ALA A 175 11.78 1.55 11.20
C ALA A 175 12.06 3.07 11.23
N ARG A 176 11.70 3.80 10.17
CA ARG A 176 11.85 5.27 10.12
C ARG A 176 10.97 6.00 11.11
N PHE A 177 9.77 5.49 11.37
CA PHE A 177 8.90 6.06 12.38
C PHE A 177 9.49 5.84 13.78
N VAL A 178 9.88 4.60 14.09
CA VAL A 178 10.42 4.23 15.41
C VAL A 178 11.76 4.91 15.71
N SER A 179 12.62 5.09 14.72
CA SER A 179 13.91 5.77 14.91
C SER A 179 13.78 7.28 15.12
N GLY A 180 12.61 7.87 14.80
CA GLY A 180 12.40 9.31 14.83
C GLY A 180 13.00 10.05 13.63
N ASP A 181 13.52 9.34 12.60
CA ASP A 181 14.11 9.95 11.39
C ASP A 181 13.13 10.90 10.69
N TYR A 182 11.83 10.64 10.84
CA TYR A 182 10.77 11.47 10.29
C TYR A 182 10.65 12.86 10.94
N MET A 183 11.21 13.07 12.13
CA MET A 183 11.22 14.37 12.80
C MET A 183 12.32 15.30 12.29
N VAL A 184 13.28 14.78 11.51
CA VAL A 184 14.36 15.58 10.94
C VAL A 184 13.77 16.37 9.76
N GLU A 185 13.46 17.65 9.99
CA GLU A 185 13.08 18.52 8.89
C GLU A 185 14.23 18.57 7.87
N PRO A 186 13.94 18.55 6.56
CA PRO A 186 14.95 18.79 5.57
C PRO A 186 15.54 20.17 5.86
N SER A 187 16.80 20.20 6.30
CA SER A 187 17.55 21.42 6.55
C SER A 187 17.36 22.32 5.34
N THR A 188 16.57 23.39 5.50
CA THR A 188 16.44 24.42 4.50
C THR A 188 17.85 24.85 4.20
N LYS A 189 18.31 24.63 2.96
CA LYS A 189 19.55 25.24 2.48
C LYS A 189 19.34 26.74 2.60
N HIS A 190 19.78 27.34 3.69
CA HIS A 190 19.98 28.77 3.77
C HIS A 190 20.96 29.09 2.65
N SER A 191 20.48 29.69 1.57
CA SER A 191 21.36 30.40 0.66
C SER A 191 21.95 31.53 1.49
N SER A 192 23.19 31.34 1.93
CA SER A 192 24.01 32.40 2.45
C SER A 192 24.24 33.39 1.31
N THR A 193 23.39 34.42 1.23
CA THR A 193 23.62 35.61 0.42
C THR A 193 24.83 36.33 1.03
N SER A 194 26.02 35.97 0.55
CA SER A 194 27.24 36.67 0.93
C SER A 194 27.26 38.03 0.25
N GLY A 195 27.24 39.09 1.05
CA GLY A 195 27.28 40.47 0.59
C GLY A 195 28.57 40.79 -0.17
N ASN A 196 28.42 41.64 -1.18
CA ASN A 196 29.50 42.49 -1.68
C ASN A 196 28.93 43.90 -1.85
N ALA A 197 29.50 44.85 -1.11
CA ALA A 197 29.23 46.28 -1.21
C ALA A 197 30.15 46.93 -2.28
N PRO A 198 30.05 48.25 -2.49
CA PRO A 198 29.42 48.90 -3.62
C PRO A 198 30.40 49.22 -4.76
N ARG A 199 29.88 49.40 -5.98
CA ARG A 199 30.64 50.02 -7.08
C ARG A 199 29.89 51.19 -7.68
N SER A 200 30.68 52.22 -7.93
CA SER A 200 30.39 53.61 -8.23
C SER A 200 29.62 53.83 -9.54
N ILE A 201 28.86 54.92 -9.53
CA ILE A 201 28.16 55.59 -10.63
C ILE A 201 29.11 55.88 -11.81
N PRO A 202 28.59 55.86 -13.05
CA PRO A 202 28.85 56.98 -13.94
C PRO A 202 27.54 57.64 -14.42
N THR A 203 27.60 58.97 -14.39
CA THR A 203 26.64 59.98 -14.78
C THR A 203 26.53 60.09 -16.30
N ASN A 204 25.31 60.27 -16.82
CA ASN A 204 24.88 61.02 -18.02
C ASN A 204 23.57 60.40 -18.58
N LEU A 205 22.54 61.10 -19.05
CA LEU A 205 22.24 62.54 -19.17
C LEU A 205 20.76 62.66 -19.64
N SER A 206 20.03 63.65 -19.12
CA SER A 206 19.00 64.51 -19.77
C SER A 206 17.73 63.93 -20.42
N ILE A 207 16.52 64.14 -19.85
CA ILE A 207 15.51 65.26 -19.97
C ILE A 207 14.44 65.02 -21.06
N ALA A 208 13.17 65.10 -20.64
CA ALA A 208 12.05 65.92 -21.16
C ALA A 208 10.77 65.45 -20.41
N ASP A 209 10.23 66.23 -19.46
CA ASP A 209 9.24 67.32 -19.64
C ASP A 209 7.90 66.81 -20.22
N GLU A 210 6.70 67.18 -19.78
CA GLU A 210 6.14 67.93 -18.66
C GLU A 210 4.65 67.50 -18.60
#